data_AF-M4DT34-F1
#
_entry.id   AF-M4DT34-F1
#
_cell.length_a   1.000
_cell.length_b   1.000
_cell.length_c   1.000
_cell.angle_alpha   90.00
_cell.angle_beta   90.00
_cell.angle_gamma   90.00
#
_symmetry.space_group_name_H-M   'P 1'
#
loop_
_entity.id
_entity.type
_entity.pdbx_description
1 polymer ?
#
loop_
_entity_poly.entity_id
_entity_poly.type
_entity_poly.pdbx_seq_one_letter_code
_entity_poly.pdbx_strand_id
1 'polypeptide(L)'
;MKKTVTDLHERPHEVKIRNTDVILASGYKPRSELNPLYESFGLFDVASPQAINTFCDKLEASAEQREIMVKYGNAMDGLAKYLTRMLAKSYELADHDICKEWPSQFRISKYHFNPETVGKNGLITHTDPGFLTIVHGDDNVGGLEAMDHSSGTYFPINTSPNTLTVNLGDMAKIWSNGRLCNVKHRVQCKEAKMRITISTFLLIPMDEVVEPPSEFVDAEHPRLYKPISDGELRKIRLSNNMHDGESFQFITLK
;
A
#
# COMPACT_ATOMS: atom_id res chain seq x y z
N MET A 1 -12.50 2.65 -13.75
CA MET A 1 -11.94 2.19 -12.46
C MET A 1 -12.63 2.82 -11.24
N LYS A 2 -12.58 4.14 -11.01
CA LYS A 2 -13.23 4.76 -9.81
C LYS A 2 -14.71 4.38 -9.67
N LYS A 3 -15.50 4.57 -10.73
CA LYS A 3 -16.90 4.12 -10.77
C LYS A 3 -17.05 2.63 -10.43
N THR A 4 -16.26 1.77 -11.07
CA THR A 4 -16.24 0.33 -10.80
C THR A 4 -16.07 0.03 -9.33
N VAL A 5 -15.07 0.60 -8.67
CA VAL A 5 -14.81 0.31 -7.26
C VAL A 5 -15.84 0.93 -6.31
N THR A 6 -16.41 2.09 -6.67
CA THR A 6 -17.55 2.67 -5.96
C THR A 6 -18.75 1.73 -6.01
N ASP A 7 -19.12 1.25 -7.19
CA ASP A 7 -20.24 0.32 -7.38
C ASP A 7 -20.05 -0.98 -6.59
N LEU A 8 -18.81 -1.50 -6.48
CA LEU A 8 -18.51 -2.67 -5.65
C LEU A 8 -18.69 -2.42 -4.15
N HIS A 9 -18.42 -1.21 -3.67
CA HIS A 9 -18.64 -0.83 -2.26
C HIS A 9 -20.12 -0.64 -1.91
N GLU A 10 -20.97 -0.34 -2.90
CA GLU A 10 -22.42 -0.26 -2.74
C GLU A 10 -23.12 -1.63 -2.75
N ARG A 11 -22.37 -2.73 -2.95
CA ARG A 11 -22.94 -4.08 -2.86
C ARG A 11 -23.44 -4.36 -1.43
N PRO A 12 -24.52 -5.17 -1.30
CA PRO A 12 -25.00 -5.60 0.01
C PRO A 12 -23.89 -6.23 0.85
N HIS A 13 -23.97 -6.05 2.17
CA HIS A 13 -22.92 -6.51 3.10
C HIS A 13 -22.62 -8.01 2.93
N GLU A 14 -23.65 -8.83 2.75
CA GLU A 14 -23.56 -10.28 2.53
C GLU A 14 -22.82 -10.66 1.25
N VAL A 15 -22.76 -9.78 0.26
CA VAL A 15 -21.92 -9.94 -0.94
C VAL A 15 -20.48 -9.54 -0.62
N LYS A 16 -20.29 -8.41 0.07
CA LYS A 16 -18.96 -7.89 0.41
C LYS A 16 -18.13 -8.87 1.24
N ILE A 17 -18.74 -9.53 2.22
CA ILE A 17 -18.04 -10.52 3.07
C ILE A 17 -17.62 -11.80 2.36
N ARG A 18 -18.10 -12.06 1.13
CA ARG A 18 -17.62 -13.18 0.32
C ARG A 18 -16.17 -12.96 -0.14
N ASN A 19 -15.72 -11.70 -0.18
CA ASN A 19 -14.31 -11.38 -0.38
C ASN A 19 -13.50 -11.70 0.88
N THR A 20 -12.98 -12.91 0.97
CA THR A 20 -12.15 -13.40 2.08
C THR A 20 -10.67 -13.08 1.87
N ASP A 21 -9.90 -13.03 2.95
CA ASP A 21 -8.43 -12.90 2.88
C ASP A 21 -7.80 -14.08 2.11
N VAL A 22 -6.99 -13.76 1.10
CA VAL A 22 -6.11 -14.73 0.41
C VAL A 22 -4.70 -14.65 0.99
N ILE A 23 -4.23 -13.42 1.21
CA ILE A 23 -3.13 -13.08 2.10
C ILE A 23 -3.64 -12.21 3.25
N LEU A 24 -2.87 -12.08 4.32
CA LEU A 24 -3.26 -11.27 5.46
C LEU A 24 -3.64 -9.84 5.03
N ALA A 25 -4.82 -9.40 5.45
CA ALA A 25 -5.36 -8.07 5.16
C ALA A 25 -5.64 -7.78 3.67
N SER A 26 -5.96 -8.82 2.88
CA SER A 26 -6.44 -8.71 1.50
C SER A 26 -7.95 -8.93 1.33
N GLY A 27 -8.69 -9.41 2.31
CA GLY A 27 -10.14 -9.58 2.16
C GLY A 27 -10.93 -8.27 2.24
N TYR A 28 -12.25 -8.38 2.29
CA TYR A 28 -13.10 -7.29 2.77
C TYR A 28 -12.86 -7.07 4.26
N LYS A 29 -12.55 -5.83 4.62
CA LYS A 29 -12.41 -5.37 6.00
C LYS A 29 -13.56 -4.40 6.29
N PRO A 30 -14.58 -4.82 7.05
CA PRO A 30 -15.66 -3.93 7.45
C PRO A 30 -15.15 -2.88 8.44
N ARG A 31 -15.96 -1.85 8.66
CA ARG A 31 -15.77 -0.92 9.78
C ARG A 31 -15.79 -1.71 11.09
N SER A 32 -14.90 -1.33 12.01
CA SER A 32 -14.78 -1.94 13.34
C SER A 32 -14.59 -0.86 14.40
N GLU A 33 -14.58 -1.22 15.68
CA GLU A 33 -14.27 -0.27 16.76
C GLU A 33 -12.88 0.36 16.60
N LEU A 34 -11.92 -0.41 16.07
CA LEU A 34 -10.56 0.06 15.79
C LEU A 34 -10.49 0.96 14.55
N ASN A 35 -11.38 0.75 13.58
CA ASN A 35 -11.44 1.51 12.32
C ASN A 35 -12.89 1.88 11.99
N PRO A 36 -13.52 2.81 12.73
CA PRO A 36 -14.95 3.07 12.63
C PRO A 36 -15.33 3.86 11.37
N LEU A 37 -14.36 4.45 10.68
CA LEU A 37 -14.57 5.33 9.53
C LEU A 37 -14.21 4.68 8.19
N TYR A 38 -13.70 3.45 8.22
CA TYR A 38 -12.97 2.86 7.10
C TYR A 38 -13.48 1.44 6.83
N GLU A 39 -13.87 1.18 5.59
CA GLU A 39 -13.97 -0.18 5.06
C GLU A 39 -13.07 -0.33 3.85
N SER A 40 -12.66 -1.55 3.53
CA SER A 40 -11.88 -1.79 2.32
C SER A 40 -12.06 -3.17 1.74
N PHE A 41 -11.77 -3.31 0.44
CA PHE A 41 -11.47 -4.59 -0.17
C PHE A 41 -9.98 -4.66 -0.44
N GLY A 42 -9.34 -5.78 -0.16
CA GLY A 42 -8.08 -6.09 -0.84
C GLY A 42 -8.28 -7.05 -2.01
N LEU A 43 -7.25 -7.09 -2.85
CA LEU A 43 -7.12 -8.05 -3.95
C LEU A 43 -5.64 -8.39 -4.07
N PHE A 44 -5.31 -9.67 -4.01
CA PHE A 44 -3.96 -10.19 -4.21
C PHE A 44 -4.05 -11.47 -5.05
N ASP A 45 -3.26 -11.66 -6.12
CA ASP A 45 -2.32 -10.74 -6.79
C ASP A 45 -3.01 -10.02 -7.96
N VAL A 46 -2.83 -8.71 -8.10
CA VAL A 46 -3.47 -7.89 -9.17
C VAL A 46 -2.88 -8.18 -10.55
N ALA A 47 -1.72 -8.82 -10.64
CA ALA A 47 -1.15 -9.28 -11.90
C ALA A 47 -1.72 -10.65 -12.34
N SER A 48 -2.48 -11.33 -11.47
CA SER A 48 -3.07 -12.64 -11.75
C SER A 48 -4.50 -12.49 -12.29
N PRO A 49 -4.77 -12.84 -13.57
CA PRO A 49 -6.13 -12.83 -14.11
C PRO A 49 -7.07 -13.74 -13.32
N GLN A 50 -6.56 -14.87 -12.81
CA GLN A 50 -7.34 -15.78 -11.98
C GLN A 50 -7.76 -15.14 -10.65
N ALA A 51 -6.84 -14.44 -9.98
CA ALA A 51 -7.15 -13.76 -8.72
C ALA A 51 -8.17 -12.64 -8.93
N ILE A 52 -8.02 -11.84 -10.00
CA ILE A 52 -9.01 -10.82 -10.36
C ILE A 52 -10.37 -11.48 -10.67
N ASN A 53 -10.38 -12.58 -11.40
CA ASN A 53 -11.62 -13.27 -11.72
C ASN A 53 -12.35 -13.76 -10.47
N THR A 54 -11.63 -14.41 -9.56
CA THR A 54 -12.19 -14.87 -8.29
C THR A 54 -12.69 -13.70 -7.42
N PHE A 55 -11.97 -12.59 -7.38
CA PHE A 55 -12.41 -11.37 -6.69
C PHE A 55 -13.72 -10.82 -7.30
N CYS A 56 -13.78 -10.72 -8.63
CA CYS A 56 -14.95 -10.26 -9.36
C CYS A 56 -16.16 -11.19 -9.18
N ASP A 57 -15.95 -12.51 -9.18
CA ASP A 57 -17.02 -13.50 -8.95
C ASP A 57 -17.62 -13.35 -7.55
N LYS A 58 -16.76 -13.22 -6.53
CA LYS A 58 -17.18 -13.06 -5.13
C LYS A 58 -18.01 -11.80 -4.91
N LEU A 59 -17.77 -10.74 -5.69
CA LEU A 59 -18.47 -9.44 -5.58
C LEU A 59 -19.55 -9.23 -6.64
N GLU A 60 -19.90 -10.27 -7.40
CA GLU A 60 -20.91 -10.20 -8.47
C GLU A 60 -20.63 -9.05 -9.45
N ALA A 61 -19.36 -8.88 -9.83
CA ALA A 61 -18.94 -7.85 -10.77
C ALA A 61 -19.38 -8.22 -12.20
N SER A 62 -19.83 -7.22 -12.96
CA SER A 62 -20.19 -7.40 -14.38
C SER A 62 -18.97 -7.73 -15.24
N ALA A 63 -19.19 -8.19 -16.47
CA ALA A 63 -18.12 -8.43 -17.43
C ALA A 63 -17.30 -7.15 -17.72
N GLU A 64 -17.97 -6.00 -17.84
CA GLU A 64 -17.32 -4.70 -18.03
C GLU A 64 -16.48 -4.30 -16.80
N GLN A 65 -17.02 -4.44 -15.59
CA GLN A 65 -16.29 -4.16 -14.36
C GLN A 65 -15.03 -5.04 -14.26
N ARG A 66 -15.15 -6.32 -14.61
CA ARG A 66 -14.02 -7.26 -14.64
C ARG A 66 -12.95 -6.85 -15.65
N GLU A 67 -13.34 -6.49 -16.87
CA GLU A 67 -12.40 -6.03 -17.89
C GLU A 67 -11.64 -4.78 -17.42
N ILE A 68 -12.33 -3.84 -16.78
CA ILE A 68 -11.72 -2.64 -16.19
C ILE A 68 -10.73 -3.03 -15.09
N MET A 69 -11.09 -3.94 -14.19
CA MET A 69 -10.21 -4.40 -13.10
C MET A 69 -8.94 -5.06 -13.64
N VAL A 70 -9.05 -5.90 -14.69
CA VAL A 70 -7.89 -6.55 -15.33
C VAL A 70 -6.97 -5.51 -15.98
N LYS A 71 -7.53 -4.60 -16.80
CA LYS A 71 -6.73 -3.56 -17.46
C LYS A 71 -6.02 -2.66 -16.44
N TYR A 72 -6.72 -2.29 -15.38
CA TYR A 72 -6.17 -1.44 -14.34
C TYR A 72 -5.11 -2.18 -13.49
N GLY A 73 -5.35 -3.44 -13.14
CA GLY A 73 -4.39 -4.34 -12.48
C GLY A 73 -3.05 -4.39 -13.20
N ASN A 74 -3.09 -4.77 -14.48
CA ASN A 74 -1.89 -4.87 -15.32
C ASN A 74 -1.15 -3.53 -15.47
N ALA A 75 -1.88 -2.43 -15.64
CA ALA A 75 -1.28 -1.10 -15.77
C ALA A 75 -0.58 -0.66 -14.48
N MET A 76 -1.19 -0.90 -13.32
CA MET A 76 -0.62 -0.49 -12.03
C MET A 76 0.55 -1.38 -11.61
N ASP A 77 0.49 -2.70 -11.85
CA ASP A 77 1.63 -3.60 -11.64
C ASP A 77 2.82 -3.22 -12.53
N GLY A 78 2.57 -3.02 -13.83
CA GLY A 78 3.59 -2.60 -14.79
C GLY A 78 4.22 -1.25 -14.41
N LEU A 79 3.41 -0.29 -13.97
CA LEU A 79 3.90 1.01 -13.49
C LEU A 79 4.76 0.86 -12.22
N ALA A 80 4.31 0.08 -11.24
CA ALA A 80 5.06 -0.12 -9.99
C ALA A 80 6.43 -0.77 -10.27
N LYS A 81 6.48 -1.82 -11.09
CA LYS A 81 7.73 -2.47 -11.51
C LYS A 81 8.61 -1.55 -12.35
N TYR A 82 8.03 -0.71 -13.21
CA TYR A 82 8.78 0.30 -13.95
C TYR A 82 9.44 1.31 -13.00
N LEU A 83 8.71 1.88 -12.05
CA LEU A 83 9.24 2.85 -11.08
C LEU A 83 10.35 2.24 -10.22
N THR A 84 10.19 0.99 -9.78
CA THR A 84 11.22 0.26 -9.02
C THR A 84 12.51 0.08 -9.83
N ARG A 85 12.42 -0.28 -11.11
CA ARG A 85 13.60 -0.36 -11.99
C ARG A 85 14.26 1.01 -12.20
N MET A 86 13.47 2.07 -12.33
CA MET A 86 14.01 3.44 -12.45
C MET A 86 14.71 3.89 -11.17
N LEU A 87 14.19 3.53 -9.99
CA LEU A 87 14.85 3.75 -8.71
C LEU A 87 16.19 3.02 -8.64
N ALA A 88 16.22 1.72 -8.98
CA ALA A 88 17.47 0.95 -9.01
C ALA A 88 18.51 1.56 -9.97
N LYS A 89 18.08 1.94 -11.18
CA LYS A 89 18.94 2.62 -12.16
C LYS A 89 19.47 3.97 -11.70
N SER A 90 18.69 4.73 -10.92
CA SER A 90 19.14 6.01 -10.36
C SER A 90 20.28 5.88 -9.34
N TYR A 91 20.49 4.67 -8.81
CA TYR A 91 21.60 4.31 -7.94
C TYR A 91 22.69 3.50 -8.65
N GLU A 92 22.66 3.46 -9.99
CA GLU A 92 23.66 2.75 -10.81
C GLU A 92 23.78 1.25 -10.49
N LEU A 93 22.74 0.65 -9.92
CA LEU A 93 22.70 -0.78 -9.67
C LEU A 93 22.67 -1.54 -11.00
N ALA A 94 23.33 -2.70 -11.05
CA ALA A 94 23.31 -3.58 -12.21
C ALA A 94 21.86 -3.88 -12.64
N ASP A 95 21.62 -3.98 -13.97
CA ASP A 95 20.29 -4.21 -14.56
C ASP A 95 19.82 -5.65 -14.29
N HIS A 96 19.44 -5.88 -13.04
CA HIS A 96 18.69 -7.03 -12.59
C HIS A 96 17.24 -6.58 -12.45
N ASP A 97 16.31 -7.33 -13.03
CA ASP A 97 14.88 -7.06 -12.90
C ASP A 97 14.42 -7.44 -11.49
N ILE A 98 14.85 -6.66 -10.49
CA ILE A 98 14.77 -6.96 -9.05
C ILE A 98 13.34 -7.25 -8.58
N CYS A 99 12.35 -6.71 -9.29
CA CYS A 99 10.94 -6.81 -8.94
C CYS A 99 10.13 -7.61 -9.96
N LYS A 100 10.78 -8.41 -10.80
CA LYS A 100 10.10 -9.15 -11.88
C LYS A 100 8.98 -10.05 -11.34
N GLU A 101 9.32 -10.85 -10.33
CA GLU A 101 8.44 -11.84 -9.69
C GLU A 101 7.74 -11.27 -8.45
N TRP A 102 7.89 -9.97 -8.18
CA TRP A 102 7.26 -9.32 -7.05
C TRP A 102 5.75 -9.14 -7.31
N PRO A 103 4.89 -9.56 -6.36
CA PRO A 103 3.46 -9.48 -6.52
C PRO A 103 2.94 -8.09 -6.16
N SER A 104 1.77 -7.74 -6.70
CA SER A 104 1.10 -6.48 -6.40
C SER A 104 -0.25 -6.71 -5.74
N GLN A 105 -0.60 -5.88 -4.76
CA GLN A 105 -1.86 -5.94 -4.02
C GLN A 105 -2.67 -4.66 -4.22
N PHE A 106 -3.97 -4.77 -4.47
CA PHE A 106 -4.87 -3.63 -4.30
C PHE A 106 -5.41 -3.55 -2.88
N ARG A 107 -5.62 -2.32 -2.42
CA ARG A 107 -6.55 -1.96 -1.34
C ARG A 107 -7.46 -0.85 -1.84
N ILE A 108 -8.74 -1.17 -1.90
CA ILE A 108 -9.81 -0.28 -2.34
C ILE A 108 -10.53 0.20 -1.08
N SER A 109 -10.26 1.43 -0.67
CA SER A 109 -10.70 1.99 0.60
C SER A 109 -11.90 2.91 0.40
N LYS A 110 -12.92 2.77 1.24
CA LYS A 110 -14.07 3.69 1.35
C LYS A 110 -14.12 4.27 2.75
N TYR A 111 -14.07 5.59 2.83
CA TYR A 111 -14.15 6.33 4.08
C TYR A 111 -15.54 6.95 4.24
N HIS A 112 -16.16 6.68 5.39
CA HIS A 112 -17.52 7.10 5.74
C HIS A 112 -17.49 8.39 6.55
N PHE A 113 -17.02 9.47 5.94
CA PHE A 113 -16.93 10.77 6.59
C PHE A 113 -18.29 11.46 6.66
N ASN A 114 -18.54 12.09 7.81
CA ASN A 114 -19.73 12.86 8.12
C ASN A 114 -19.35 14.05 9.02
N PRO A 115 -20.27 14.97 9.37
CA PRO A 115 -19.94 16.16 10.16
C PRO A 115 -19.26 15.85 11.50
N GLU A 116 -19.61 14.75 12.17
CA GLU A 116 -19.04 14.35 13.47
C GLU A 116 -17.64 13.73 13.36
N THR A 117 -17.20 13.40 12.15
CA THR A 117 -15.90 12.79 11.91
C THR A 117 -14.86 13.82 11.45
N VAL A 118 -15.28 15.04 11.10
CA VAL A 118 -14.36 16.10 10.69
C VAL A 118 -13.34 16.37 11.80
N GLY A 119 -12.06 16.38 11.43
CA GLY A 119 -10.93 16.48 12.35
C GLY A 119 -10.42 15.15 12.91
N LYS A 120 -11.15 14.04 12.74
CA LYS A 120 -10.71 12.69 13.15
C LYS A 120 -9.84 12.02 12.10
N ASN A 121 -9.04 11.04 12.51
CA ASN A 121 -8.28 10.19 11.61
C ASN A 121 -9.22 9.18 10.94
N GLY A 122 -9.29 9.22 9.60
CA GLY A 122 -9.88 8.16 8.80
C GLY A 122 -8.98 6.92 8.70
N LEU A 123 -7.66 7.12 8.77
CA LEU A 123 -6.66 6.08 8.94
C LEU A 123 -5.53 6.63 9.81
N ILE A 124 -5.11 5.88 10.81
CA ILE A 124 -4.06 6.28 11.75
C ILE A 124 -2.69 6.38 11.06
N THR A 125 -1.75 7.00 11.75
CA THR A 125 -0.36 7.09 11.29
C THR A 125 0.26 5.72 11.16
N HIS A 126 0.87 5.47 10.00
CA HIS A 126 1.58 4.23 9.72
C HIS A 126 2.64 4.43 8.63
N THR A 127 3.49 3.43 8.45
CA THR A 127 4.31 3.20 7.26
C THR A 127 3.78 1.98 6.52
N ASP A 128 3.98 1.94 5.21
CA ASP A 128 3.65 0.76 4.42
C ASP A 128 4.72 -0.31 4.60
N PRO A 129 4.36 -1.58 4.88
CA PRO A 129 5.35 -2.64 5.07
C PRO A 129 6.06 -3.01 3.75
N GLY A 130 5.38 -2.91 2.61
CA GLY A 130 5.90 -3.33 1.30
C GLY A 130 7.02 -2.44 0.74
N PHE A 131 7.31 -2.58 -0.55
CA PHE A 131 8.38 -1.82 -1.19
C PHE A 131 7.91 -0.43 -1.63
N LEU A 132 6.85 -0.39 -2.44
CA LEU A 132 6.34 0.83 -3.07
C LEU A 132 4.81 0.82 -3.08
N THR A 133 4.20 1.98 -2.84
CA THR A 133 2.76 2.16 -2.91
C THR A 133 2.42 3.24 -3.92
N ILE A 134 1.46 2.96 -4.80
CA ILE A 134 0.86 3.93 -5.71
C ILE A 134 -0.59 4.17 -5.28
N VAL A 135 -0.92 5.40 -4.93
CA VAL A 135 -2.25 5.81 -4.50
C VAL A 135 -2.94 6.58 -5.63
N HIS A 136 -4.04 6.02 -6.11
CA HIS A 136 -5.02 6.73 -6.91
C HIS A 136 -6.07 7.34 -5.97
N GLY A 137 -5.90 8.63 -5.71
CA GLY A 137 -6.73 9.40 -4.78
C GLY A 137 -8.14 9.69 -5.27
N ASP A 138 -8.99 10.16 -4.36
CA ASP A 138 -10.26 10.79 -4.71
C ASP A 138 -9.98 12.14 -5.38
N ASP A 139 -10.76 12.51 -6.40
CA ASP A 139 -10.56 13.76 -7.15
C ASP A 139 -11.07 14.98 -6.38
N ASN A 140 -12.03 14.77 -5.48
CA ASN A 140 -12.77 15.86 -4.85
C ASN A 140 -12.57 15.91 -3.33
N VAL A 141 -12.13 14.80 -2.72
CA VAL A 141 -12.00 14.68 -1.26
C VAL A 141 -10.57 14.30 -0.87
N GLY A 142 -9.84 15.28 -0.35
CA GLY A 142 -8.47 15.10 0.13
C GLY A 142 -8.38 14.29 1.43
N GLY A 143 -7.28 14.46 2.16
CA GLY A 143 -7.12 13.92 3.51
C GLY A 143 -5.86 13.10 3.72
N LEU A 144 -5.17 12.67 2.66
CA LEU A 144 -3.86 12.06 2.79
C LEU A 144 -2.86 13.10 3.32
N GLU A 145 -2.14 12.75 4.36
CA GLU A 145 -1.09 13.58 4.94
C GLU A 145 0.17 12.75 5.17
N ALA A 146 1.32 13.32 4.81
CA ALA A 146 2.63 12.74 5.09
C ALA A 146 3.29 13.51 6.22
N MET A 147 4.14 12.83 6.99
CA MET A 147 4.95 13.45 8.04
C MET A 147 6.32 13.80 7.48
N ASP A 148 6.75 15.03 7.69
CA ASP A 148 8.14 15.43 7.55
C ASP A 148 8.93 14.89 8.75
N HIS A 149 9.88 13.99 8.49
CA HIS A 149 10.70 13.35 9.54
C HIS A 149 11.58 14.35 10.30
N SER A 150 11.99 15.46 9.68
CA SER A 150 12.86 16.45 10.31
C SER A 150 12.13 17.32 11.34
N SER A 151 10.88 17.68 11.04
CA SER A 151 10.06 18.55 11.89
C SER A 151 9.03 17.80 12.72
N GLY A 152 8.71 16.55 12.36
CA GLY A 152 7.63 15.77 12.96
C GLY A 152 6.23 16.28 12.61
N THR A 153 6.11 17.22 11.66
CA THR A 153 4.83 17.85 11.31
C THR A 153 4.20 17.18 10.10
N TYR A 154 2.86 17.17 10.05
CA TYR A 154 2.11 16.64 8.91
C TYR A 154 1.87 17.73 7.87
N PHE A 155 2.02 17.36 6.60
CA PHE A 155 1.67 18.19 5.46
C PHE A 155 0.69 17.45 4.53
N PRO A 156 -0.25 18.18 3.89
CA PRO A 156 -1.23 17.58 3.01
C PRO A 156 -0.58 17.08 1.71
N ILE A 157 -1.03 15.91 1.26
CA ILE A 157 -0.79 15.43 -0.10
C ILE A 157 -2.06 15.68 -0.91
N ASN A 158 -1.98 16.65 -1.82
CA ASN A 158 -3.10 16.99 -2.69
C ASN A 158 -3.20 15.93 -3.80
N THR A 159 -4.36 15.29 -3.86
CA THR A 159 -4.73 14.44 -4.99
C THR A 159 -5.36 15.33 -6.06
N SER A 160 -5.10 15.02 -7.33
CA SER A 160 -5.67 15.76 -8.46
C SER A 160 -6.07 14.80 -9.58
N PRO A 161 -7.06 15.17 -10.41
CA PRO A 161 -7.40 14.38 -11.59
C PRO A 161 -6.17 14.05 -12.43
N ASN A 162 -6.08 12.82 -12.91
CA ASN A 162 -4.97 12.31 -13.73
C ASN A 162 -3.59 12.30 -13.04
N THR A 163 -3.55 12.33 -11.71
CA THR A 163 -2.30 12.18 -10.94
C THR A 163 -2.33 10.90 -10.10
N LEU A 164 -1.14 10.37 -9.82
CA LEU A 164 -0.92 9.26 -8.91
C LEU A 164 0.10 9.71 -7.87
N THR A 165 -0.17 9.43 -6.61
CA THR A 165 0.80 9.63 -5.53
C THR A 165 1.62 8.37 -5.36
N VAL A 166 2.93 8.50 -5.18
CA VAL A 166 3.82 7.36 -4.93
C VAL A 166 4.52 7.57 -3.60
N ASN A 167 4.59 6.53 -2.78
CA ASN A 167 5.42 6.50 -1.58
C ASN A 167 6.19 5.18 -1.45
N LEU A 168 7.25 5.22 -0.67
CA LEU A 168 8.12 4.07 -0.40
C LEU A 168 7.84 3.53 0.99
N GLY A 169 7.90 2.21 1.10
CA GLY A 169 7.63 1.48 2.33
C GLY A 169 8.89 0.98 3.04
N ASP A 170 8.67 0.19 4.08
CA ASP A 170 9.72 -0.35 4.94
C ASP A 170 10.71 -1.22 4.15
N MET A 171 10.23 -2.10 3.25
CA MET A 171 11.14 -2.94 2.46
C MET A 171 12.04 -2.12 1.53
N ALA A 172 11.57 -0.99 0.98
CA ALA A 172 12.43 -0.12 0.17
C ALA A 172 13.53 0.55 1.00
N LYS A 173 13.21 0.93 2.25
CA LYS A 173 14.22 1.46 3.17
C LYS A 173 15.25 0.40 3.56
N ILE A 174 14.81 -0.82 3.85
CA ILE A 174 15.70 -1.94 4.16
C ILE A 174 16.62 -2.24 2.98
N TRP A 175 16.04 -2.43 1.79
CA TRP A 175 16.77 -2.71 0.56
C TRP A 175 17.79 -1.62 0.21
N SER A 176 17.47 -0.35 0.43
CA SER A 176 18.35 0.77 0.10
C SER A 176 19.39 1.12 1.18
N ASN A 177 19.56 0.26 2.20
CA ASN A 177 20.40 0.53 3.38
C ASN A 177 20.09 1.89 4.04
N GLY A 178 18.82 2.31 4.07
CA GLY A 178 18.39 3.56 4.70
C GLY A 178 18.42 4.80 3.79
N ARG A 179 18.88 4.68 2.54
CA ARG A 179 18.92 5.81 1.58
C ARG A 179 17.53 6.27 1.15
N LEU A 180 16.57 5.35 1.06
CA LEU A 180 15.17 5.65 0.79
C LEU A 180 14.38 5.80 2.09
N CYS A 181 13.55 6.84 2.13
CA CYS A 181 12.71 7.14 3.27
C CYS A 181 11.38 6.38 3.20
N ASN A 182 11.08 5.59 4.24
CA ASN A 182 9.73 5.09 4.49
C ASN A 182 8.90 6.20 5.16
N VAL A 183 7.91 6.73 4.45
CA VAL A 183 7.18 7.91 4.94
C VAL A 183 6.07 7.50 5.90
N LYS A 184 6.07 8.10 7.11
CA LYS A 184 4.91 8.05 8.00
C LYS A 184 3.78 8.86 7.38
N HIS A 185 2.60 8.28 7.26
CA HIS A 185 1.46 8.96 6.66
C HIS A 185 0.16 8.54 7.33
N ARG A 186 -0.88 9.36 7.17
CA ARG A 186 -2.22 9.15 7.73
C ARG A 186 -3.30 9.65 6.78
N VAL A 187 -4.56 9.37 7.10
CA VAL A 187 -5.72 9.99 6.43
C VAL A 187 -6.54 10.76 7.45
N GLN A 188 -6.71 12.06 7.26
CA GLN A 188 -7.58 12.92 8.06
C GLN A 188 -8.91 13.17 7.35
N CYS A 189 -10.02 13.14 8.11
CA CYS A 189 -11.31 13.61 7.64
C CYS A 189 -11.33 15.15 7.64
N LYS A 190 -11.13 15.77 6.47
CA LYS A 190 -11.14 17.24 6.31
C LYS A 190 -12.51 17.82 6.07
N GLU A 191 -13.43 17.04 5.52
CA GLU A 191 -14.79 17.45 5.21
C GLU A 191 -15.75 16.26 5.32
N ALA A 192 -17.04 16.56 5.49
CA ALA A 192 -18.10 15.57 5.62
C ALA A 192 -18.53 15.00 4.27
N LYS A 193 -17.58 14.42 3.52
CA LYS A 193 -17.83 13.77 2.23
C LYS A 193 -17.18 12.41 2.17
N MET A 194 -17.93 11.44 1.64
CA MET A 194 -17.42 10.12 1.33
C MET A 194 -16.16 10.24 0.45
N ARG A 195 -15.11 9.48 0.80
CA ARG A 195 -13.85 9.43 0.07
C ARG A 195 -13.57 7.99 -0.36
N ILE A 196 -13.19 7.79 -1.62
CA ILE A 196 -12.72 6.47 -2.11
C ILE A 196 -11.30 6.59 -2.68
N THR A 197 -10.45 5.62 -2.35
CA THR A 197 -9.10 5.51 -2.92
C THR A 197 -8.77 4.10 -3.34
N ILE A 198 -7.87 3.98 -4.31
CA ILE A 198 -7.30 2.70 -4.74
C ILE A 198 -5.79 2.79 -4.52
N SER A 199 -5.28 1.99 -3.59
CA SER A 199 -3.84 1.85 -3.34
C SER A 199 -3.34 0.56 -3.98
N THR A 200 -2.25 0.64 -4.73
CA THR A 200 -1.52 -0.51 -5.27
C THR A 200 -0.21 -0.63 -4.52
N PHE A 201 0.01 -1.75 -3.83
CA PHE A 201 1.24 -2.04 -3.11
C PHE A 201 2.05 -3.03 -3.93
N LEU A 202 3.26 -2.65 -4.33
CA LEU A 202 4.27 -3.58 -4.79
C LEU A 202 4.89 -4.23 -3.55
N LEU A 203 4.70 -5.53 -3.44
CA LEU A 203 5.15 -6.33 -2.31
C LEU A 203 6.37 -7.15 -2.72
N ILE A 204 6.96 -7.83 -1.75
CA ILE A 204 8.05 -8.78 -1.95
C ILE A 204 7.48 -10.16 -1.59
N PRO A 205 7.85 -11.25 -2.29
CA PRO A 205 7.43 -12.60 -1.88
C PRO A 205 7.70 -12.84 -0.39
N MET A 206 6.76 -13.51 0.28
CA MET A 206 6.74 -13.60 1.74
C MET A 206 7.99 -14.28 2.33
N ASP A 207 8.62 -15.16 1.55
CA ASP A 207 9.81 -15.95 1.87
C ASP A 207 11.09 -15.38 1.26
N GLU A 208 11.00 -14.40 0.36
CA GLU A 208 12.17 -13.74 -0.22
C GLU A 208 12.83 -12.86 0.84
N VAL A 209 14.09 -13.19 1.14
CA VAL A 209 14.91 -12.44 2.09
C VAL A 209 15.49 -11.22 1.39
N VAL A 210 15.25 -10.05 1.96
CA VAL A 210 15.81 -8.80 1.49
C VAL A 210 16.99 -8.41 2.33
N GLU A 211 18.07 -8.08 1.63
CA GLU A 211 19.25 -7.45 2.19
C GLU A 211 19.70 -6.30 1.29
N PRO A 212 20.44 -5.31 1.83
CA PRO A 212 20.96 -4.25 0.99
C PRO A 212 21.99 -4.80 -0.03
N PRO A 213 21.85 -4.44 -1.32
CA PRO A 213 22.89 -4.65 -2.33
C PRO A 213 24.26 -4.17 -1.86
N SER A 214 25.32 -4.82 -2.34
CA SER A 214 26.71 -4.48 -2.01
C SER A 214 27.06 -3.03 -2.31
N GLU A 215 26.45 -2.46 -3.35
CA GLU A 215 26.63 -1.09 -3.81
C GLU A 215 26.10 -0.05 -2.81
N PHE A 216 25.26 -0.45 -1.85
CA PHE A 216 24.81 0.40 -0.76
C PHE A 216 25.59 0.23 0.54
N VAL A 217 26.58 -0.66 0.57
CA VAL A 217 27.35 -0.99 1.77
C VAL A 217 28.83 -0.81 1.51
N ASP A 218 29.43 0.17 2.17
CA ASP A 218 30.87 0.46 2.10
C ASP A 218 31.41 0.88 3.48
N ALA A 219 32.67 1.31 3.55
CA ALA A 219 33.30 1.72 4.80
C ALA A 219 32.69 3.01 5.40
N GLU A 220 32.13 3.89 4.57
CA GLU A 220 31.46 5.13 4.98
C GLU A 220 29.97 4.91 5.27
N HIS A 221 29.36 3.91 4.63
CA HIS A 221 27.96 3.51 4.76
C HIS A 221 27.85 2.04 5.18
N PRO A 222 28.13 1.70 6.45
CA PRO A 222 28.04 0.31 6.90
C PRO A 222 26.61 -0.20 6.81
N ARG A 223 26.46 -1.53 6.78
CA ARG A 223 25.14 -2.19 6.74
C ARG A 223 24.34 -1.82 7.99
N LEU A 224 23.14 -1.26 7.79
CA LEU A 224 22.27 -0.81 8.87
C LEU A 224 21.29 -1.89 9.33
N TYR A 225 20.90 -2.82 8.45
CA TYR A 225 19.81 -3.77 8.71
C TYR A 225 20.25 -5.21 8.50
N LYS A 226 19.75 -6.11 9.35
CA LYS A 226 19.82 -7.56 9.15
C LYS A 226 19.01 -7.96 7.92
N PRO A 227 19.42 -9.00 7.18
CA PRO A 227 18.56 -9.63 6.19
C PRO A 227 17.23 -10.05 6.82
N ILE A 228 16.11 -9.78 6.15
CA ILE A 228 14.78 -10.12 6.64
C ILE A 228 13.81 -10.34 5.47
N SER A 229 12.89 -11.28 5.62
CA SER A 229 11.79 -11.48 4.65
C SER A 229 10.60 -10.57 4.91
N ASP A 230 9.79 -10.26 3.88
CA ASP A 230 8.55 -9.48 4.06
C ASP A 230 7.59 -10.19 5.05
N GLY A 231 7.54 -11.52 5.02
CA GLY A 231 6.73 -12.31 5.94
C GLY A 231 7.15 -12.17 7.40
N GLU A 232 8.46 -12.20 7.68
CA GLU A 232 8.98 -11.97 9.04
C GLU A 232 8.76 -10.54 9.52
N LEU A 233 9.00 -9.54 8.67
CA LEU A 233 8.78 -8.14 9.02
C LEU A 233 7.30 -7.89 9.37
N ARG A 234 6.37 -8.40 8.55
CA ARG A 234 4.93 -8.33 8.84
C ARG A 234 4.59 -9.02 10.14
N LYS A 235 5.15 -10.21 10.39
CA LYS A 235 4.93 -10.94 11.65
C LYS A 235 5.36 -10.11 12.86
N ILE A 236 6.55 -9.50 12.81
CA ILE A 236 7.05 -8.60 13.87
C ILE A 236 6.08 -7.43 14.10
N ARG A 237 5.66 -6.77 13.02
CA ARG A 237 4.72 -5.63 13.10
C ARG A 237 3.41 -6.03 13.78
N LEU A 238 2.84 -7.15 13.36
CA LEU A 238 1.55 -7.63 13.88
C LEU A 238 1.65 -8.11 15.33
N SER A 239 2.66 -8.92 15.67
CA SER A 239 2.79 -9.49 17.01
C SER A 239 3.04 -8.43 18.07
N ASN A 240 3.61 -7.28 17.68
CA ASN A 240 3.94 -6.18 18.58
C ASN A 240 3.03 -4.96 18.42
N ASN A 241 1.99 -5.05 17.57
CA ASN A 241 1.08 -3.93 17.28
C ASN A 241 1.82 -2.64 16.84
N MET A 242 2.82 -2.80 15.98
CA MET A 242 3.67 -1.71 15.43
C MET A 242 3.23 -1.34 14.03
N HIS A 243 3.07 -0.04 13.77
CA HIS A 243 2.41 0.45 12.57
C HIS A 243 3.24 1.45 11.78
N ASP A 244 4.18 2.15 12.39
CA ASP A 244 4.80 3.34 11.84
C ASP A 244 6.34 3.29 11.73
N GLY A 245 6.91 2.09 11.74
CA GLY A 245 8.35 1.85 11.55
C GLY A 245 9.09 1.50 12.84
N GLU A 246 8.38 1.27 13.94
CA GLU A 246 8.95 0.83 15.21
C GLU A 246 9.59 -0.56 15.11
N SER A 247 9.18 -1.37 14.13
CA SER A 247 9.75 -2.71 13.87
C SER A 247 11.23 -2.67 13.50
N PHE A 248 11.74 -1.53 13.02
CA PHE A 248 13.15 -1.37 12.68
C PHE A 248 14.08 -1.65 13.87
N GLN A 249 13.63 -1.42 15.11
CA GLN A 249 14.44 -1.70 16.32
C GLN A 249 14.87 -3.17 16.46
N PHE A 250 14.16 -4.11 15.83
CA PHE A 250 14.49 -5.54 15.87
C PHE A 250 15.52 -5.96 14.82
N ILE A 251 15.63 -5.19 13.74
CA ILE A 251 16.44 -5.53 12.56
C ILE A 251 17.65 -4.61 12.38
N THR A 252 17.67 -3.44 13.01
CA THR A 252 18.83 -2.55 12.97
C THR A 252 20.05 -3.21 13.63
N LEU A 253 21.18 -3.19 12.93
CA LEU A 253 22.49 -3.61 13.43
C LEU A 253 23.07 -2.53 14.35
N LYS A 254 23.75 -2.96 15.41
CA LYS A 254 24.44 -2.09 16.36
C LYS A 254 25.87 -1.85 15.93
#